data_AF-A0A821K3E2-F1
#
_entry.id   AF-A0A821K3E2-F1
#
_cell.length_a   1.000
_cell.length_b   1.000
_cell.length_c   1.000
_cell.angle_alpha   90.00
_cell.angle_beta   90.00
_cell.angle_gamma   90.00
#
_symmetry.space_group_name_H-M   'P 1'
#
loop_
_entity.id
_entity.type
_entity.pdbx_description
1 polymer ?
#
loop_
_entity_poly.entity_id
_entity_poly.type
_entity_poly.pdbx_seq_one_letter_code
_entity_poly.pdbx_strand_id
1 'polypeptide(L)'
;MRRKKGQNYDGIGKTRSILRKIKSEGVTESLLAPDVDQALFKLFEKFQAEINPEGKVAGVIQFISKYPSQIIAYSETSIRLFDVPLKHKNVTVSWDATGSIIKETSSRRLLYYELSITLLGIVNEDSIVPITFMISDAHALVNIIHWLQLFKHSYSQ
;
A
#
# COMPACT_ATOMS: atom_id res chain seq x y z
N MET A 1 -20.10 -27.84 -15.88
CA MET A 1 -19.17 -27.65 -14.75
C MET A 1 -18.80 -26.16 -14.66
N ARG A 2 -19.37 -25.42 -13.69
CA ARG A 2 -19.04 -24.00 -13.46
C ARG A 2 -17.84 -23.90 -12.51
N ARG A 3 -16.74 -23.29 -12.95
CA ARG A 3 -15.58 -22.98 -12.11
C ARG A 3 -16.02 -22.03 -10.98
N LYS A 4 -15.93 -22.47 -9.73
CA LYS A 4 -16.10 -21.62 -8.54
C LYS A 4 -14.99 -20.55 -8.56
N LYS A 5 -15.38 -19.27 -8.64
CA LYS A 5 -14.46 -18.15 -8.38
C LYS A 5 -14.01 -18.26 -6.92
N GLY A 6 -12.70 -18.29 -6.69
CA GLY A 6 -12.13 -18.20 -5.34
C GLY A 6 -12.63 -16.94 -4.66
N GLN A 7 -13.26 -17.08 -3.50
CA GLN A 7 -13.61 -15.97 -2.63
C GLN A 7 -12.45 -15.76 -1.64
N ASN A 8 -12.14 -14.51 -1.29
CA ASN A 8 -11.34 -14.21 -0.10
C ASN A 8 -12.14 -14.68 1.12
N TYR A 9 -11.66 -15.74 1.77
CA TYR A 9 -12.32 -16.37 2.92
C TYR A 9 -12.14 -15.59 4.23
N ASP A 10 -11.26 -14.59 4.24
CA ASP A 10 -10.72 -14.04 5.49
C ASP A 10 -11.19 -12.61 5.77
N GLY A 11 -11.98 -12.00 4.87
CA GLY A 11 -12.44 -10.61 5.02
C GLY A 11 -11.34 -9.53 4.88
N ILE A 12 -10.07 -9.93 4.87
CA ILE A 12 -8.89 -9.07 4.64
C ILE A 12 -8.97 -8.45 3.23
N GLY A 13 -8.69 -7.14 3.13
CA GLY A 13 -8.86 -6.34 1.90
C GLY A 13 -10.27 -5.74 1.71
N LYS A 14 -11.26 -6.08 2.55
CA LYS A 14 -12.60 -5.45 2.51
C LYS A 14 -12.71 -4.15 3.32
N THR A 15 -11.64 -3.72 3.99
CA THR A 15 -11.64 -2.53 4.85
C THR A 15 -11.95 -1.29 4.02
N ARG A 16 -13.23 -0.91 4.05
CA ARG A 16 -13.79 0.15 3.21
C ARG A 16 -13.20 1.52 3.52
N SER A 17 -12.48 1.73 4.62
CA SER A 17 -12.05 3.05 5.08
C SER A 17 -11.03 3.70 4.16
N ILE A 18 -9.92 3.02 3.84
CA ILE A 18 -8.84 3.56 2.99
C ILE A 18 -9.30 3.65 1.54
N LEU A 19 -9.93 2.59 1.00
CA LEU A 19 -10.46 2.60 -0.36
C LEU A 19 -11.59 3.63 -0.54
N ARG A 20 -12.47 3.85 0.46
CA ARG A 20 -13.45 4.95 0.42
C ARG A 20 -12.77 6.31 0.46
N LYS A 21 -11.72 6.49 1.26
CA LYS A 21 -10.98 7.74 1.36
C LYS A 21 -10.26 8.08 0.05
N ILE A 22 -9.54 7.12 -0.53
CA ILE A 22 -8.92 7.26 -1.86
C ILE A 22 -9.99 7.58 -2.91
N LYS A 23 -11.13 6.87 -2.89
CA LYS A 23 -12.23 7.11 -3.83
C LYS A 23 -12.92 8.46 -3.61
N SER A 24 -13.02 8.95 -2.37
CA SER A 24 -13.63 10.25 -2.06
C SER A 24 -12.71 11.43 -2.36
N GLU A 25 -11.40 11.24 -2.30
CA GLU A 25 -10.39 12.27 -2.55
C GLU A 25 -9.94 12.32 -4.03
N GLY A 26 -10.21 11.27 -4.82
CA GLY A 26 -9.79 11.15 -6.23
C GLY A 26 -10.57 12.00 -7.24
N VAL A 27 -11.16 13.12 -6.86
CA VAL A 27 -12.05 13.93 -7.72
C VAL A 27 -11.31 15.05 -8.49
N THR A 28 -10.02 15.27 -8.24
CA THR A 28 -9.30 16.39 -8.88
C THR A 28 -8.45 15.91 -10.07
N GLU A 29 -9.03 15.96 -11.27
CA GLU A 29 -8.30 15.73 -12.52
C GLU A 29 -7.62 17.03 -12.99
N SER A 30 -6.38 17.25 -12.55
CA SER A 30 -5.47 18.16 -13.25
C SER A 30 -4.19 17.39 -13.61
N LEU A 31 -3.85 17.39 -14.90
CA LEU A 31 -2.59 16.81 -15.38
C LEU A 31 -1.42 17.64 -14.83
N LEU A 32 -0.64 17.05 -13.93
CA LEU A 32 0.52 17.69 -13.28
C LEU A 32 1.70 17.93 -14.23
N ALA A 33 1.82 17.11 -15.27
CA ALA A 33 2.78 17.26 -16.34
C ALA A 33 2.29 16.50 -17.60
N PRO A 34 2.75 16.89 -18.79
CA PRO A 34 2.40 16.21 -20.05
C PRO A 34 3.06 14.83 -20.19
N ASP A 35 4.17 14.58 -19.50
CA ASP A 35 4.86 13.29 -19.47
C ASP A 35 4.64 12.56 -18.14
N VAL A 36 4.48 11.23 -18.21
CA VAL A 36 4.19 10.38 -17.04
C VAL A 36 5.38 10.31 -16.09
N ASP A 37 6.61 10.26 -16.60
CA ASP A 37 7.80 10.20 -15.74
C ASP A 37 7.97 11.53 -15.00
N GLN A 38 7.82 12.65 -15.70
CA GLN A 38 7.80 13.97 -15.08
C GLN A 38 6.63 14.16 -14.11
N ALA A 39 5.44 13.63 -14.42
CA ALA A 39 4.29 13.71 -13.54
C ALA A 39 4.53 12.92 -12.25
N LEU A 40 5.08 11.70 -12.34
CA LEU A 40 5.42 10.87 -11.18
C LEU A 40 6.50 11.51 -10.32
N PHE A 41 7.55 12.06 -10.93
CA PHE A 41 8.62 12.74 -10.20
C PHE A 41 8.12 13.99 -9.49
N LYS A 42 7.32 14.83 -10.16
CA LYS A 42 6.69 16.00 -9.54
C LYS A 42 5.71 15.63 -8.44
N LEU A 43 4.98 14.53 -8.61
CA LEU A 43 4.07 14.02 -7.57
C LEU A 43 4.85 13.59 -6.33
N PHE A 44 5.99 12.91 -6.53
CA PHE A 44 6.90 12.51 -5.47
C PHE A 44 7.47 13.72 -4.73
N GLU A 45 8.04 14.69 -5.44
CA GLU A 45 8.56 15.94 -4.86
C GLU A 45 7.49 16.71 -4.09
N LYS A 46 6.29 16.83 -4.68
CA LYS A 46 5.15 17.50 -4.04
C LYS A 46 4.78 16.83 -2.72
N PHE A 47 4.63 15.50 -2.71
CA PHE A 47 4.27 14.79 -1.47
C PHE A 47 5.39 14.83 -0.44
N GLN A 48 6.65 14.80 -0.86
CA GLN A 48 7.76 14.93 0.06
C GLN A 48 7.82 16.33 0.69
N ALA A 49 7.56 17.38 -0.07
CA ALA A 49 7.49 18.75 0.43
C ALA A 49 6.28 18.99 1.35
N GLU A 50 5.10 18.45 1.03
CA GLU A 50 3.89 18.61 1.84
C GLU A 50 3.94 17.84 3.16
N ILE A 51 4.46 16.61 3.15
CA ILE A 51 4.43 15.70 4.30
C ILE A 51 5.69 15.84 5.16
N ASN A 52 6.81 16.26 4.57
CA ASN A 52 8.10 16.39 5.23
C ASN A 52 8.86 17.65 4.78
N PRO A 53 8.32 18.85 5.04
CA PRO A 53 8.90 20.11 4.58
C PRO A 53 10.31 20.37 5.12
N GLU A 54 10.66 19.76 6.25
CA GLU A 54 11.96 19.93 6.91
C GLU A 54 12.97 18.82 6.58
N GLY A 55 12.60 17.82 5.76
CA GLY A 55 13.50 16.72 5.41
C GLY A 55 13.84 15.76 6.57
N LYS A 56 13.20 15.91 7.73
CA LYS A 56 13.58 15.22 8.98
C LYS A 56 13.12 13.76 9.05
N VAL A 57 12.08 13.39 8.29
CA VAL A 57 11.51 12.04 8.28
C VAL A 57 11.69 11.39 6.90
N ALA A 58 12.03 10.11 6.82
CA ALA A 58 12.01 9.42 5.53
C ALA A 58 10.59 9.49 4.92
N GLY A 59 10.48 9.96 3.67
CA GLY A 59 9.19 10.10 2.99
C GLY A 59 8.42 8.78 2.95
N VAL A 60 7.08 8.83 2.94
CA VAL A 60 6.23 7.62 2.96
C VAL A 60 6.36 6.80 1.68
N ILE A 61 6.70 7.43 0.55
CA ILE A 61 6.93 6.74 -0.73
C ILE A 61 8.38 6.29 -0.79
N GLN A 62 8.59 5.00 -1.01
CA GLN A 62 9.91 4.36 -0.95
C GLN A 62 10.40 3.94 -2.34
N PHE A 63 9.46 3.69 -3.25
CA PHE A 63 9.77 3.31 -4.61
C PHE A 63 8.65 3.69 -5.58
N ILE A 64 9.03 4.14 -6.78
CA ILE A 64 8.14 4.40 -7.91
C ILE A 64 8.76 3.78 -9.16
N SER A 65 7.95 3.04 -9.94
CA SER A 65 8.31 2.52 -11.26
C SER A 65 7.16 2.71 -12.24
N LYS A 66 7.50 2.85 -13.53
CA LYS A 66 6.55 2.97 -14.64
C LYS A 66 6.27 1.63 -15.34
N TYR A 67 7.24 0.70 -15.35
CA TYR A 67 7.13 -0.58 -16.05
C TYR A 67 7.70 -1.74 -15.23
N PRO A 68 6.87 -2.52 -14.52
CA PRO A 68 5.43 -2.29 -14.33
C PRO A 68 5.16 -1.02 -13.52
N SER A 69 3.94 -0.47 -13.63
CA SER A 69 3.56 0.67 -12.81
C SER A 69 3.47 0.20 -11.37
N GLN A 70 4.29 0.78 -10.50
CA GLN A 70 4.41 0.35 -9.11
C GLN A 70 4.70 1.56 -8.24
N ILE A 71 3.96 1.69 -7.14
CA ILE A 71 4.26 2.62 -6.05
C ILE A 71 4.30 1.78 -4.77
N ILE A 72 5.42 1.82 -4.06
CA ILE A 72 5.57 1.18 -2.75
C ILE A 72 5.70 2.26 -1.69
N ALA A 73 4.96 2.08 -0.60
CA ALA A 73 4.92 3.03 0.48
C ALA A 73 4.94 2.35 1.86
N TYR A 74 5.70 2.97 2.77
CA TYR A 74 5.72 2.72 4.19
C TYR A 74 6.41 3.89 4.89
N SER A 75 6.08 4.11 6.16
CA SER A 75 6.70 5.15 7.00
C SER A 75 7.68 4.54 8.00
N GLU A 76 8.58 5.34 8.55
CA GLU A 76 9.43 4.93 9.68
C GLU A 76 8.57 4.50 10.88
N THR A 77 7.47 5.21 11.15
CA THR A 77 6.50 4.83 12.18
C THR A 77 5.92 3.44 11.91
N SER A 78 5.61 3.12 10.65
CA SER A 78 5.12 1.81 10.26
C SER A 78 6.14 0.70 10.49
N ILE A 79 7.41 0.97 10.22
CA ILE A 79 8.53 0.05 10.51
C ILE A 79 8.62 -0.21 12.02
N ARG A 80 8.63 0.85 12.84
CA ARG A 80 8.66 0.73 14.31
C ARG A 80 7.44 -0.02 14.85
N LEU A 81 6.26 0.23 14.26
CA LEU A 81 5.01 -0.48 14.56
C LEU A 81 5.01 -1.93 14.06
N PHE A 82 5.92 -2.32 13.18
CA PHE A 82 6.09 -3.72 12.81
C PHE A 82 7.02 -4.41 13.82
N ASP A 83 8.14 -3.78 14.18
CA ASP A 83 9.16 -4.38 15.04
C ASP A 83 8.76 -4.51 16.52
N VAL A 84 8.05 -3.53 17.06
CA VAL A 84 7.68 -3.49 18.49
C VAL A 84 6.56 -4.50 18.82
N PRO A 85 5.45 -4.55 18.07
CA PRO A 85 4.30 -5.36 18.44
C PRO A 85 4.41 -6.84 18.08
N LEU A 86 5.27 -7.25 17.14
CA LEU A 86 5.49 -8.67 16.82
C LEU A 86 5.97 -9.51 18.02
N LYS A 87 6.46 -8.86 19.07
CA LYS A 87 6.85 -9.50 20.34
C LYS A 87 5.67 -9.77 21.28
N HIS A 88 4.50 -9.22 21.00
CA HIS A 88 3.29 -9.43 21.79
C HIS A 88 2.46 -10.60 21.26
N LYS A 89 1.93 -11.43 22.17
CA LYS A 89 1.18 -12.65 21.84
C LYS A 89 -0.15 -12.41 21.08
N ASN A 90 -0.65 -11.17 21.07
CA ASN A 90 -1.98 -10.83 20.54
C ASN A 90 -1.92 -10.03 19.24
N VAL A 91 -0.81 -10.10 18.50
CA VAL A 91 -0.66 -9.40 17.23
C VAL A 91 -0.78 -10.39 16.09
N THR A 92 -1.73 -10.11 15.19
CA THR A 92 -1.88 -10.84 13.94
C THR A 92 -1.36 -9.99 12.81
N VAL A 93 -0.42 -10.52 12.03
CA VAL A 93 0.00 -9.93 10.76
C VAL A 93 -0.84 -10.53 9.65
N SER A 94 -1.41 -9.68 8.82
CA SER A 94 -2.22 -10.06 7.66
C SER A 94 -1.67 -9.41 6.41
N TRP A 95 -1.76 -10.12 5.29
CA TRP A 95 -1.36 -9.61 3.99
C TRP A 95 -2.44 -9.94 2.96
N ASP A 96 -2.93 -8.92 2.24
CA ASP A 96 -3.72 -9.11 1.01
C ASP A 96 -2.81 -9.51 -0.17
N ALA A 97 -2.65 -10.82 -0.37
CA ALA A 97 -1.90 -11.40 -1.48
C ALA A 97 -2.62 -11.32 -2.84
N THR A 98 -3.92 -11.02 -2.84
CA THR A 98 -4.74 -11.01 -4.04
C THR A 98 -4.76 -9.67 -4.74
N GLY A 99 -4.55 -8.59 -3.99
CA GLY A 99 -4.60 -7.24 -4.50
C GLY A 99 -6.05 -6.78 -4.66
N SER A 100 -6.43 -5.76 -3.90
CA SER A 100 -7.74 -5.13 -4.00
C SER A 100 -7.81 -4.17 -5.19
N ILE A 101 -8.86 -4.26 -6.02
CA ILE A 101 -9.00 -3.39 -7.19
C ILE A 101 -9.38 -1.97 -6.74
N ILE A 102 -8.50 -0.99 -6.99
CA ILE A 102 -8.77 0.42 -6.68
C ILE A 102 -9.40 1.13 -7.87
N LYS A 103 -8.93 0.84 -9.07
CA LYS A 103 -9.41 1.43 -10.32
C LYS A 103 -9.31 0.42 -11.44
N GLU A 104 -10.37 0.32 -12.22
CA GLU A 104 -10.44 -0.51 -13.41
C GLU A 104 -10.93 0.35 -14.56
N THR A 105 -10.13 0.40 -15.62
CA THR A 105 -10.52 0.98 -16.91
C THR A 105 -10.61 -0.15 -17.94
N SER A 106 -11.04 0.18 -19.16
CA SER A 106 -11.07 -0.79 -20.26
C SER A 106 -9.69 -1.36 -20.62
N SER A 107 -8.60 -0.68 -20.28
CA SER A 107 -7.24 -1.03 -20.69
C SER A 107 -6.30 -1.36 -19.54
N ARG A 108 -6.61 -0.95 -18.30
CA ARG A 108 -5.72 -1.13 -17.15
C ARG A 108 -6.50 -1.37 -15.85
N ARG A 109 -5.90 -2.16 -14.97
CA ARG A 109 -6.40 -2.40 -13.61
C ARG A 109 -5.31 -2.03 -12.62
N LEU A 110 -5.62 -1.16 -11.67
CA LEU A 110 -4.75 -0.84 -10.55
C LEU A 110 -5.16 -1.64 -9.32
N LEU A 111 -4.19 -2.35 -8.76
CA LEU A 111 -4.31 -3.25 -7.62
C LEU A 111 -3.60 -2.66 -6.40
N TYR A 112 -4.23 -2.79 -5.25
CA TYR A 112 -3.73 -2.42 -3.93
C TYR A 112 -3.34 -3.66 -3.16
N TYR A 113 -2.09 -3.76 -2.76
CA TYR A 113 -1.62 -4.80 -1.86
C TYR A 113 -1.26 -4.13 -0.54
N GLU A 114 -1.54 -4.80 0.56
CA GLU A 114 -1.36 -4.26 1.90
C GLU A 114 -0.84 -5.33 2.84
N LEU A 115 0.17 -4.95 3.64
CA LEU A 115 0.58 -5.67 4.83
C LEU A 115 0.08 -4.87 6.03
N SER A 116 -0.69 -5.52 6.89
CA SER A 116 -1.38 -4.88 8.00
C SER A 116 -1.25 -5.68 9.29
N ILE A 117 -1.29 -4.99 10.42
CA ILE A 117 -1.36 -5.59 11.74
C ILE A 117 -2.74 -5.40 12.36
N THR A 118 -3.16 -6.40 13.12
CA THR A 118 -4.35 -6.36 13.97
C THR A 118 -3.94 -6.70 15.40
N LEU A 119 -4.29 -5.83 16.35
CA LEU A 119 -4.00 -6.02 17.77
C LEU A 119 -5.25 -6.58 18.47
N LEU A 120 -5.33 -7.90 18.59
CA LEU A 120 -6.48 -8.60 19.16
C LEU A 120 -6.63 -8.24 20.65
N GLY A 121 -7.82 -7.80 21.04
CA GLY A 121 -8.17 -7.51 22.43
C GLY A 121 -7.61 -6.21 23.01
N ILE A 122 -6.85 -5.42 22.24
CA ILE A 122 -6.39 -4.07 22.62
C ILE A 122 -7.29 -3.00 21.98
N VAL A 123 -7.74 -3.28 20.76
CA VAL A 123 -8.62 -2.41 19.97
C VAL A 123 -9.73 -3.28 19.37
N ASN A 124 -10.88 -2.69 19.03
CA ASN A 124 -11.98 -3.41 18.37
C ASN A 124 -11.44 -4.18 17.13
N GLU A 125 -12.00 -5.35 16.85
CA GLU A 125 -11.58 -6.26 15.76
C GLU A 125 -11.46 -5.57 14.38
N ASP A 126 -12.11 -4.43 14.18
CA ASP A 126 -12.04 -3.60 12.98
C ASP A 126 -10.79 -2.69 12.88
N SER A 127 -9.90 -2.70 13.88
CA SER A 127 -8.74 -1.81 13.95
C SER A 127 -7.54 -2.41 13.24
N ILE A 128 -7.59 -2.37 11.92
CA ILE A 128 -6.49 -2.78 11.03
C ILE A 128 -5.55 -1.58 10.83
N VAL A 129 -4.27 -1.78 11.14
CA VAL A 129 -3.23 -0.76 10.94
C VAL A 129 -2.37 -1.16 9.74
N PRO A 130 -2.43 -0.41 8.61
CA PRO A 130 -1.58 -0.67 7.47
C PRO A 130 -0.13 -0.32 7.78
N ILE A 131 0.77 -1.27 7.54
CA ILE A 131 2.20 -1.13 7.75
C ILE A 131 2.90 -0.71 6.46
N THR A 132 2.63 -1.43 5.38
CA THR A 132 3.13 -1.08 4.05
C THR A 132 2.09 -1.43 3.02
N PHE A 133 2.10 -0.69 1.91
CA PHE A 133 1.25 -1.00 0.78
C PHE A 133 2.00 -0.83 -0.54
N MET A 134 1.46 -1.49 -1.56
CA MET A 134 1.89 -1.37 -2.94
C MET A 134 0.67 -1.12 -3.83
N ILE A 135 0.77 -0.11 -4.70
CA ILE A 135 -0.17 0.08 -5.81
C ILE A 135 0.53 -0.38 -7.08
N SER A 136 -0.07 -1.29 -7.84
CA SER A 136 0.51 -1.74 -9.11
C SER A 136 -0.52 -2.12 -10.15
N ASP A 137 -0.18 -1.95 -11.43
CA ASP A 137 -0.96 -2.49 -12.55
C ASP A 137 -0.61 -3.93 -12.92
N ALA A 138 0.39 -4.53 -12.26
CA ALA A 138 0.89 -5.85 -12.58
C ALA A 138 0.77 -6.81 -11.38
N HIS A 139 -0.11 -7.81 -11.52
CA HIS A 139 -0.22 -8.95 -10.60
C HIS A 139 0.80 -10.02 -10.97
N ALA A 140 2.07 -9.80 -10.62
CA ALA A 140 3.14 -10.76 -10.82
C ALA A 140 3.85 -11.03 -9.50
N LEU A 141 4.18 -12.30 -9.25
CA LEU A 141 4.87 -12.73 -8.02
C LEU A 141 6.17 -11.95 -7.78
N VAL A 142 6.93 -11.65 -8.84
CA VAL A 142 8.18 -10.87 -8.74
C VAL A 142 7.95 -9.47 -8.16
N ASN A 143 6.85 -8.79 -8.50
CA ASN A 143 6.56 -7.45 -8.01
C ASN A 143 6.18 -7.46 -6.53
N ILE A 144 5.39 -8.48 -6.15
CA ILE A 144 4.97 -8.71 -4.76
C ILE A 144 6.20 -9.04 -3.90
N ILE A 145 7.07 -9.93 -4.36
CA ILE A 145 8.32 -10.27 -3.67
C ILE A 145 9.21 -9.04 -3.55
N HIS A 146 9.38 -8.26 -4.62
CA HIS A 146 10.17 -7.03 -4.59
C HIS A 146 9.68 -6.06 -3.51
N TRP A 147 8.36 -5.82 -3.43
CA TRP A 147 7.76 -5.00 -2.40
C TRP A 147 8.06 -5.50 -0.97
N LEU A 148 7.83 -6.78 -0.71
CA LEU A 148 8.07 -7.36 0.62
C LEU A 148 9.55 -7.38 0.99
N GLN A 149 10.44 -7.62 0.03
CA GLN A 149 11.88 -7.57 0.23
C GLN A 149 12.36 -6.15 0.54
N LEU A 150 11.83 -5.14 -0.16
CA LEU A 150 12.15 -3.75 0.08
C LEU A 150 11.76 -3.35 1.51
N PHE A 151 10.52 -3.68 1.91
CA PHE A 151 10.07 -3.45 3.28
C PHE A 151 10.92 -4.20 4.31
N LYS A 152 11.23 -5.49 4.06
CA LYS A 152 12.07 -6.30 4.94
C LYS A 152 13.46 -5.71 5.16
N HIS A 153 14.08 -5.22 4.10
CA HIS A 153 15.40 -4.61 4.20
C HIS A 153 15.38 -3.38 5.09
N SER A 154 14.30 -2.59 5.08
CA SER A 154 14.20 -1.36 5.86
C SER A 154 14.01 -1.54 7.36
N TYR A 155 13.43 -2.66 7.83
CA TYR A 155 13.30 -2.92 9.28
C TYR A 155 14.36 -3.90 9.82
N SER A 156 15.17 -4.52 8.95
CA SER A 156 16.28 -5.39 9.36
C SER A 156 17.59 -4.62 9.60
N GLN A 157 17.59 -3.29 9.47
CA GLN A 157 18.72 -2.40 9.76
C GLN A 157 18.61 -1.86 11.18
#